data_AF-A0AAW0AKV0-F1
#
_entry.id   AF-A0AAW0AKV0-F1
#
_cell.length_a   1.000
_cell.length_b   1.000
_cell.length_c   1.000
_cell.angle_alpha   90.00
_cell.angle_beta   90.00
_cell.angle_gamma   90.00
#
_symmetry.space_group_name_H-M   'P 1'
#
loop_
_entity.id
_entity.type
_entity.pdbx_description
1 polymer ?
#
loop_
_entity_poly.entity_id
_entity_poly.type
_entity_poly.pdbx_seq_one_letter_code
_entity_poly.pdbx_strand_id
1 'polypeptide(L)'
;IACTRLRSLVRCKLPSSRIVDVAIVNPMKLSKWRPKTVWDGCFVYKEGKESSFLLLDYVIRGALLAPAQGGTAHAHSLRYFVGVDGDMFLR
;
A
#
# COMPACT_ATOMS: atom_id res chain seq x y z
N ILE A 1 -11.87 2.84 -3.99
CA ILE A 1 -10.91 1.80 -3.57
C ILE A 1 -9.60 2.51 -3.19
N ALA A 2 -9.09 2.28 -1.98
CA ALA A 2 -7.83 2.86 -1.50
C ALA A 2 -6.77 1.75 -1.35
N CYS A 3 -5.52 2.05 -1.68
CA CYS A 3 -4.40 1.12 -1.50
C CYS A 3 -3.70 1.37 -0.17
N THR A 4 -3.29 0.31 0.51
CA THR A 4 -2.58 0.38 1.79
C THR A 4 -1.55 -0.74 1.85
N ARG A 5 -0.41 -0.51 2.52
CA ARG A 5 0.59 -1.57 2.74
C ARG A 5 0.22 -2.34 3.98
N LEU A 6 0.04 -3.65 3.87
CA LEU A 6 -0.08 -4.53 5.02
C LEU A 6 1.27 -4.62 5.75
N ARG A 7 1.27 -4.38 7.06
CA ARG A 7 2.44 -4.55 7.94
C ARG A 7 2.36 -5.81 8.77
N SER A 8 1.19 -6.07 9.35
CA SER A 8 0.96 -7.20 10.22
C SER A 8 -0.51 -7.60 10.21
N LEU A 9 -0.77 -8.87 10.48
CA LEU A 9 -2.09 -9.43 10.72
C LEU A 9 -2.10 -10.00 12.13
N VAL A 10 -3.05 -9.53 12.93
CA VAL A 10 -3.20 -9.98 14.31
C VAL A 10 -4.62 -10.49 14.54
N ARG A 11 -4.71 -11.64 15.20
CA ARG A 11 -5.98 -12.19 15.67
C ARG A 11 -6.21 -11.75 17.10
N CYS A 12 -7.32 -11.05 17.34
CA CYS A 12 -7.66 -10.50 18.64
C CYS A 12 -8.91 -11.21 19.20
N LYS A 13 -8.88 -11.54 20.50
CA LYS A 13 -10.08 -11.92 21.25
C LYS A 13 -10.57 -10.70 22.03
N LEU A 14 -11.76 -10.22 21.70
CA LEU A 14 -12.38 -9.09 22.37
C LEU A 14 -12.92 -9.50 23.75
N PRO A 15 -13.19 -8.54 24.67
CA PRO A 15 -13.80 -8.83 25.97
C PRO A 15 -15.15 -9.57 25.85
N SER A 16 -15.88 -9.36 24.75
CA SER A 16 -17.11 -10.10 24.43
C SER A 16 -16.88 -11.56 24.02
N SER A 17 -15.65 -12.07 24.10
CA SER A 17 -15.20 -13.36 23.55
C SER A 17 -15.27 -13.50 22.03
N ARG A 18 -15.71 -12.46 21.30
CA ARG A 18 -15.66 -12.43 19.85
C ARG A 18 -14.21 -12.41 19.37
N ILE A 19 -13.91 -13.20 18.35
CA ILE A 19 -12.62 -13.18 17.66
C ILE A 19 -12.73 -12.26 16.44
N VAL A 20 -11.75 -11.39 16.26
CA VAL A 20 -11.63 -10.51 15.09
C VAL A 20 -10.21 -10.54 14.57
N ASP A 21 -10.06 -10.53 13.24
CA ASP A 21 -8.76 -10.39 12.59
C ASP A 21 -8.56 -8.93 12.16
N VAL A 22 -7.45 -8.34 12.62
CA VAL A 22 -7.12 -6.93 12.41
C VAL A 22 -5.82 -6.84 11.61
N ALA A 23 -5.86 -6.06 10.54
CA ALA A 23 -4.69 -5.67 9.78
C ALA A 23 -4.12 -4.35 10.33
N ILE A 24 -2.81 -4.34 10.59
CA ILE A 24 -2.04 -3.13 10.80
C ILE A 24 -1.49 -2.71 9.44
N VAL A 25 -1.83 -1.51 9.00
CA VAL A 25 -1.54 -1.06 7.64
C VAL A 25 -0.94 0.35 7.62
N ASN A 26 -0.13 0.64 6.61
CA ASN A 26 0.30 2.01 6.31
C ASN A 26 -0.51 2.54 5.11
N PRO A 27 -1.40 3.52 5.33
CA PRO A 27 -2.22 4.07 4.26
C PRO A 27 -1.34 4.74 3.21
N MET A 28 -1.71 4.57 1.95
CA MET A 28 -1.03 5.24 0.84
C MET A 28 -1.87 6.40 0.30
N LYS A 29 -1.18 7.45 -0.15
CA LYS A 29 -1.79 8.62 -0.79
C LYS A 29 -1.22 8.80 -2.18
N LEU A 30 -2.04 9.27 -3.12
CA LEU A 30 -1.56 9.58 -4.46
C LEU A 30 -0.44 10.62 -4.38
N SER A 31 0.68 10.35 -5.04
CA SER A 31 1.83 11.24 -5.10
C SER A 31 1.66 12.26 -6.21
N LYS A 32 1.98 13.53 -5.93
CA LYS A 32 2.14 14.56 -6.97
C LYS A 32 3.48 14.45 -7.70
N TRP A 33 4.45 13.75 -7.09
CA TRP A 33 5.75 13.52 -7.69
C TRP A 33 5.64 12.45 -8.78
N ARG A 34 6.35 12.66 -9.90
CA ARG A 34 6.42 11.72 -11.02
C ARG A 34 7.88 11.28 -11.26
N PRO A 35 8.12 9.99 -11.52
CA PRO A 35 9.42 9.50 -11.96
C PRO A 35 9.75 10.04 -13.36
N LYS A 36 11.02 9.93 -13.77
CA LYS A 36 11.43 10.29 -15.13
C LYS A 36 10.84 9.35 -16.19
N THR A 37 10.71 8.07 -15.85
CA THR A 37 10.06 7.07 -16.69
C THR A 37 8.62 6.90 -16.19
N VAL A 38 7.67 7.55 -16.87
CA VAL A 38 6.24 7.42 -16.60
C VAL A 38 5.64 6.49 -17.64
N TRP A 39 4.85 5.52 -17.19
CA TRP A 39 4.09 4.61 -18.06
C TRP A 39 2.64 5.06 -18.08
N ASP A 40 1.99 5.00 -19.24
CA ASP A 40 0.58 5.35 -19.37
C ASP A 40 -0.28 4.47 -18.45
N GLY A 41 -1.27 5.11 -17.80
CA GLY A 41 -2.15 4.46 -16.83
C GLY A 41 -1.49 4.13 -15.48
N CYS A 42 -0.22 4.46 -15.28
CA CYS A 42 0.47 4.16 -14.02
C CYS A 42 0.34 5.32 -13.01
N PHE A 43 -0.06 4.98 -11.78
CA PHE A 43 -0.15 5.92 -10.68
C PHE A 43 0.96 5.69 -9.66
N VAL A 44 1.54 6.79 -9.16
CA VAL A 44 2.54 6.75 -8.10
C VAL A 44 1.86 7.07 -6.78
N TYR A 45 1.98 6.15 -5.83
CA TYR A 45 1.51 6.34 -4.46
C TYR A 45 2.68 6.61 -3.54
N LYS A 46 2.42 7.34 -2.46
CA LYS A 46 3.35 7.63 -1.37
C LYS A 46 2.80 6.96 -0.10
N GLU A 47 3.63 6.17 0.56
CA GLU A 47 3.28 5.53 1.82
C GLU A 47 3.33 6.52 2.99
N GLY A 48 2.28 6.49 3.83
CA GLY A 48 2.21 7.23 5.08
C GLY A 48 3.14 6.64 6.14
N LYS A 49 3.61 7.48 7.06
CA LYS A 49 4.47 7.03 8.17
C LYS A 49 3.68 6.37 9.30
N GLU A 50 2.49 6.87 9.56
CA GLU A 50 1.63 6.38 10.62
C GLU A 50 0.92 5.09 10.22
N SER A 51 0.79 4.18 11.18
CA SER A 51 0.02 2.95 11.01
C SER A 51 -1.44 3.18 11.38
N SER A 52 -2.33 2.44 10.76
CA SER A 52 -3.75 2.40 11.07
C SER A 52 -4.22 0.96 11.20
N PHE A 53 -5.35 0.76 11.87
CA PHE A 53 -5.98 -0.55 12.04
C PHE A 53 -7.16 -0.68 11.08
N LEU A 54 -7.31 -1.85 10.48
CA LEU A 54 -8.43 -2.19 9.61
C LEU A 54 -8.90 -3.61 9.96
N LEU A 55 -10.22 -3.82 10.06
CA LEU A 55 -10.75 -5.18 10.12
C LEU A 55 -10.51 -5.88 8.78
N LEU A 56 -10.06 -7.14 8.83
CA LEU A 56 -9.84 -7.91 7.61
C LEU A 56 -11.09 -8.05 6.74
N ASP A 57 -12.28 -8.02 7.34
CA ASP A 57 -13.57 -8.03 6.63
C ASP A 57 -13.74 -6.85 5.66
N TYR A 58 -12.99 -5.76 5.83
CA TYR A 58 -12.99 -4.60 4.92
C TYR A 58 -11.93 -4.68 3.81
N VAL A 59 -11.10 -5.72 3.79
CA VAL A 59 -10.08 -5.92 2.77
C VAL A 59 -10.68 -6.67 1.58
N ILE A 60 -10.76 -6.00 0.43
CA ILE A 60 -11.36 -6.57 -0.78
C ILE A 60 -10.36 -7.45 -1.54
N ARG A 61 -9.10 -7.03 -1.69
CA ARG A 61 -8.08 -7.73 -2.49
C ARG A 61 -6.65 -7.28 -2.17
N GLY A 62 -5.69 -8.16 -2.45
CA GLY A 62 -4.27 -7.80 -2.52
C GLY A 62 -3.94 -7.07 -3.83
N ALA A 63 -2.87 -6.28 -3.82
CA ALA A 63 -2.31 -5.64 -5.01
C ALA A 63 -0.79 -5.72 -4.96
N LEU A 64 -0.16 -6.03 -6.09
CA LEU A 64 1.29 -5.96 -6.23
C LEU A 64 1.70 -4.51 -6.49
N LEU A 65 2.68 -4.04 -5.73
CA LEU A 65 3.18 -2.67 -5.78
C LEU A 65 4.68 -2.71 -6.02
N ALA A 66 5.15 -2.02 -7.06
CA ALA A 66 6.58 -1.95 -7.37
C ALA A 66 7.19 -0.65 -6.85
N PRO A 67 8.36 -0.67 -6.20
CA PRO A 67 9.00 0.53 -5.68
C PRO A 67 9.42 1.47 -6.83
N ALA A 68 9.03 2.74 -6.74
CA ALA A 68 9.46 3.78 -7.66
C ALA A 68 10.75 4.44 -7.17
N GLN A 69 11.80 4.44 -8.01
CA GLN A 69 13.10 5.01 -7.70
C GLN A 69 13.29 6.41 -8.33
N GLY A 70 14.28 7.17 -7.85
CA GLY A 70 14.68 8.46 -8.45
C GLY A 70 14.07 9.71 -7.82
N GLY A 71 13.47 9.62 -6.63
CA GLY A 71 13.07 10.78 -5.83
C GLY A 71 14.25 11.43 -5.09
N THR A 72 14.13 12.69 -4.68
CA THR A 72 15.14 13.35 -3.83
C THR A 72 15.29 12.59 -2.50
N ALA A 73 16.53 12.43 -2.04
CA ALA A 73 16.92 11.62 -0.87
C ALA A 73 16.20 11.99 0.44
N HIS A 74 15.58 13.17 0.52
CA HIS A 74 14.82 13.64 1.69
C HIS A 74 13.36 13.17 1.77
N ALA A 75 12.85 12.49 0.74
CA ALA A 75 11.55 11.87 0.83
C ALA A 75 11.65 10.51 1.54
N HIS A 76 11.61 10.51 2.88
CA HIS A 76 11.46 9.31 3.75
C HIS A 76 10.13 8.56 3.55
N SER A 77 9.60 8.56 2.34
CA SER A 77 8.32 7.96 2.00
C SER A 77 8.52 7.12 0.76
N LEU A 78 8.38 5.81 0.96
CA LEU A 78 8.42 4.83 -0.12
C LEU A 78 7.31 5.17 -1.11
N ARG A 79 7.68 5.14 -2.40
CA ARG A 79 6.76 5.38 -3.49
C ARG A 79 6.55 4.11 -4.27
N TYR A 80 5.33 3.89 -4.74
CA TYR A 80 4.98 2.66 -5.44
C TYR A 80 4.17 2.92 -6.69
N PHE A 81 4.43 2.11 -7.71
CA PHE A 81 3.59 1.99 -8.88
C PHE A 81 2.45 1.01 -8.63
N VAL A 82 1.25 1.39 -9.06
CA VAL A 82 0.10 0.49 -9.20
C VAL A 82 -0.14 0.31 -10.69
N GLY A 83 -0.04 -0.92 -11.19
CA GLY A 83 -0.48 -1.29 -12.53
C GLY A 83 -1.54 -2.40 -12.47
N VAL A 84 -2.31 -2.54 -13.55
CA VAL A 84 -3.34 -3.56 -13.69
C VAL A 84 -2.74 -4.89 -14.15
N ASP A 85 -1.52 -4.87 -14.70
CA ASP A 85 -0.88 -6.03 -15.31
C ASP A 85 0.32 -6.51 -14.48
N GLY A 86 0.25 -7.76 -14.01
CA GLY A 86 1.31 -8.41 -13.23
C GLY A 86 2.57 -8.72 -14.07
N ASP A 87 2.45 -8.61 -15.39
CA ASP A 87 3.49 -9.00 -16.36
C ASP A 87 4.52 -7.90 -16.64
N MET A 88 4.41 -6.72 -16.00
CA MET A 88 5.27 -5.57 -16.32
C MET A 88 6.76 -5.74 -15.95
N PHE A 89 7.11 -6.77 -15.16
CA PHE A 89 8.49 -7.04 -14.71
C PHE A 89 9.06 -8.37 -15.23
N LEU A 90 8.35 -9.07 -16.12
CA LEU A 90 8.78 -10.37 -16.67
C LEU A 90 9.47 -10.23 -18.05
N ARG A 91 10.09 -9.09 -18.35
CA ARG A 91 10.89 -8.88 -19.57
C ARG A 91 12.33 -8.54 -19.26
#